data_AF-A0A8I1N9E4-F1
#
_entry.id   AF-A0A8I1N9E4-F1
#
_cell.length_a   1.000
_cell.length_b   1.000
_cell.length_c   1.000
_cell.angle_alpha   90.00
_cell.angle_beta   90.00
_cell.angle_gamma   90.00
#
_symmetry.space_group_name_H-M   'P 1'
#
loop_
_entity.id
_entity.type
_entity.pdbx_description
1 polymer ?
#
loop_
_entity_poly.entity_id
_entity_poly.type
_entity_poly.pdbx_seq_one_letter_code
_entity_poly.pdbx_strand_id
1 'polypeptide(L)'
;MAHSARLALSVAAFFGAWLLMFFLSLMVLPESLHWLQPIVALGFAIWGARRVWRQLEDVAATSLPVFVGTGALALGGLGFVLGFFGPMIFAPEANQGPMLGIFITGPGGAVLGAAAGWITWLKRR
;
A
#
# COMPACT_ATOMS: atom_id res chain seq x y z
N MET A 1 -19.61 -4.16 0.26
CA MET A 1 -18.40 -4.70 -0.41
C MET A 1 -18.20 -6.17 -0.09
N ALA A 2 -17.56 -6.95 -0.97
CA ALA A 2 -17.09 -8.30 -0.62
C ALA A 2 -16.02 -8.21 0.48
N HIS A 3 -16.05 -9.09 1.48
CA HIS A 3 -15.12 -9.11 2.62
C HIS A 3 -13.64 -9.06 2.19
N SER A 4 -13.31 -9.68 1.05
CA SER A 4 -11.96 -9.72 0.48
C SER A 4 -11.47 -8.35 -0.02
N ALA A 5 -12.33 -7.51 -0.60
CA ALA A 5 -11.97 -6.17 -1.06
C ALA A 5 -11.71 -5.21 0.11
N ARG A 6 -12.53 -5.32 1.18
CA ARG A 6 -12.31 -4.60 2.44
C ARG A 6 -10.97 -4.96 3.06
N LEU A 7 -10.65 -6.26 3.11
CA LEU A 7 -9.37 -6.74 3.63
C LEU A 7 -8.20 -6.21 2.81
N ALA A 8 -8.25 -6.33 1.47
CA ALA A 8 -7.19 -5.85 0.60
C ALA A 8 -6.91 -4.34 0.75
N LEU A 9 -7.97 -3.51 0.81
CA LEU A 9 -7.84 -2.06 1.03
C LEU A 9 -7.27 -1.72 2.41
N SER A 10 -7.73 -2.41 3.47
CA SER A 10 -7.21 -2.20 4.82
C SER A 10 -5.75 -2.63 4.94
N VAL A 11 -5.34 -3.70 4.26
CA VAL A 11 -3.94 -4.14 4.21
C VAL A 11 -3.09 -3.15 3.42
N ALA A 12 -3.55 -2.66 2.28
CA ALA A 12 -2.85 -1.63 1.52
C ALA A 12 -2.70 -0.33 2.32
N ALA A 13 -3.77 0.10 3.03
CA ALA A 13 -3.73 1.25 3.91
C ALA A 13 -2.78 1.06 5.09
N PHE A 14 -2.72 -0.15 5.66
CA PHE A 14 -1.77 -0.51 6.71
C PHE A 14 -0.32 -0.31 6.23
N PHE A 15 0.07 -0.98 5.14
CA PHE A 15 1.44 -0.90 4.63
C PHE A 15 1.81 0.49 4.14
N GLY A 16 0.89 1.18 3.45
CA GLY A 16 1.11 2.56 2.99
C GLY A 16 1.32 3.53 4.15
N ALA A 17 0.48 3.46 5.18
CA ALA A 17 0.63 4.30 6.38
C ALA A 17 1.90 3.94 7.17
N TRP A 18 2.24 2.65 7.30
CA TRP A 18 3.47 2.21 7.94
C TRP A 18 4.71 2.79 7.25
N LEU A 19 4.79 2.61 5.93
CA LEU A 19 5.92 3.04 5.13
C LEU A 19 6.08 4.57 5.14
N LEU A 20 4.97 5.29 4.90
CA LEU A 20 4.98 6.76 4.91
C LEU A 20 5.46 7.28 6.26
N MET A 21 4.96 6.68 7.34
CA MET A 21 5.31 7.12 8.67
C MET A 21 6.73 6.72 9.08
N PHE A 22 7.24 5.58 8.60
CA PHE A 22 8.65 5.22 8.73
C PHE A 22 9.55 6.27 8.07
N PHE A 23 9.30 6.68 6.83
CA PHE A 23 10.10 7.72 6.18
C PHE A 23 9.94 9.11 6.82
N LEU A 24 8.71 9.50 7.18
CA LEU A 24 8.47 10.76 7.88
C LEU A 24 9.23 10.80 9.22
N SER A 25 9.29 9.66 9.90
CA SER A 25 9.98 9.52 11.19
C SER A 25 11.50 9.65 11.05
N LEU A 26 12.10 9.28 9.92
CA LEU A 26 13.53 9.52 9.64
C LEU A 26 13.83 11.01 9.50
N MET A 27 12.87 11.81 9.04
CA MET A 27 13.05 13.26 8.83
C MET A 27 12.76 14.10 10.08
N VAL A 28 11.89 13.61 10.97
CA VAL A 28 11.38 14.38 12.11
C VAL A 28 12.03 13.96 13.44
N LEU A 29 12.35 12.67 13.63
CA LEU A 29 12.90 12.20 14.90
C LEU A 29 14.42 12.33 14.95
N PRO A 30 14.98 12.85 16.07
CA PRO A 30 16.40 12.79 16.34
C PRO A 30 16.92 11.35 16.33
N GLU A 31 18.17 11.14 15.93
CA GLU A 31 18.79 9.79 15.85
C GLU A 31 18.68 8.99 17.15
N SER A 32 18.78 9.66 18.30
CA SER A 32 18.62 9.04 19.62
C SER A 32 17.25 8.41 19.87
N LEU A 33 16.24 8.77 19.07
CA LEU A 33 14.86 8.31 19.16
C LEU A 33 14.44 7.42 17.98
N HIS A 34 15.37 7.05 17.08
CA HIS A 34 15.05 6.21 15.91
C HIS A 34 14.50 4.83 16.28
N TRP A 35 14.83 4.32 17.47
CA TRP A 35 14.27 3.06 17.98
C TRP A 35 12.74 3.11 18.21
N LEU A 36 12.14 4.31 18.37
CA LEU A 36 10.68 4.48 18.49
C LEU A 36 9.96 4.50 17.14
N GLN A 37 10.68 4.69 16.03
CA GLN A 37 10.11 4.78 14.69
C GLN A 37 9.21 3.60 14.31
N PRO A 38 9.62 2.32 14.48
CA PRO A 38 8.76 1.20 14.14
C PRO A 38 7.46 1.19 14.98
N ILE A 39 7.51 1.66 16.23
CA ILE A 39 6.34 1.72 17.13
C ILE A 39 5.37 2.81 16.66
N VAL A 40 5.87 4.00 16.33
CA VAL A 40 5.06 5.11 15.80
C VAL A 40 4.46 4.73 14.45
N ALA A 41 5.27 4.18 13.54
CA ALA A 41 4.82 3.74 12.23
C ALA A 41 3.75 2.65 12.32
N LEU A 42 3.93 1.66 13.22
CA LEU A 42 2.94 0.62 13.47
C LEU A 42 1.64 1.19 14.04
N GLY A 43 1.72 2.15 14.97
CA GLY A 43 0.54 2.83 15.54
C GLY A 43 -0.30 3.53 14.46
N PHE A 44 0.34 4.29 13.58
CA PHE A 44 -0.32 4.96 12.46
C PHE A 44 -0.85 3.98 11.41
N ALA A 45 -0.12 2.88 11.15
CA ALA A 45 -0.55 1.82 10.26
C ALA A 45 -1.82 1.12 10.74
N ILE A 46 -1.85 0.73 12.02
CA ILE A 46 -3.01 0.11 12.66
C ILE A 46 -4.19 1.09 12.65
N TRP A 47 -3.94 2.36 13.01
CA TRP A 47 -4.98 3.39 13.02
C TRP A 47 -5.56 3.63 11.63
N GLY A 48 -4.72 3.78 10.61
CA GLY A 48 -5.13 3.98 9.21
C GLY A 48 -5.91 2.78 8.67
N ALA A 49 -5.40 1.56 8.88
CA ALA A 49 -6.07 0.33 8.46
C ALA A 49 -7.45 0.17 9.12
N ARG A 50 -7.54 0.48 10.41
CA ARG A 50 -8.79 0.41 11.19
C ARG A 50 -9.78 1.49 10.79
N ARG A 51 -9.32 2.72 10.48
CA ARG A 51 -10.14 3.79 9.90
C ARG A 51 -10.73 3.37 8.56
N VAL A 52 -9.90 2.84 7.66
CA VAL A 52 -10.33 2.34 6.35
C VAL A 52 -11.34 1.20 6.52
N TRP A 53 -11.08 0.23 7.40
CA TRP A 53 -12.00 -0.88 7.65
C TRP A 53 -13.39 -0.43 8.13
N ARG A 54 -13.43 0.57 9.04
CA ARG A 54 -14.67 1.11 9.60
C ARG A 54 -15.41 2.03 8.64
N GLN A 55 -14.70 2.83 7.86
CA GLN A 55 -15.31 3.76 6.89
C GLN A 55 -15.83 3.02 5.64
N LEU A 56 -15.29 1.85 5.33
CA LEU A 56 -15.80 0.97 4.27
C LEU A 56 -17.04 0.16 4.68
N GLU A 57 -17.48 0.27 5.94
CA GLU A 57 -18.69 -0.39 6.46
C GLU A 57 -19.98 0.28 5.93
N ASP A 58 -19.92 1.57 5.62
CA ASP A 58 -21.06 2.37 5.12
C ASP A 58 -21.08 2.55 3.58
N VAL A 59 -20.02 2.16 2.85
CA VAL A 59 -19.99 2.32 1.39
C VAL A 59 -20.74 1.17 0.70
N ALA A 60 -22.06 1.32 0.66
CA ALA A 60 -22.99 0.44 -0.07
C ALA A 60 -22.93 0.59 -1.61
N ALA A 61 -22.04 1.40 -2.18
CA ALA A 61 -21.95 1.53 -3.63
C ALA A 61 -20.82 0.66 -4.20
N THR A 62 -21.21 -0.42 -4.87
CA THR A 62 -20.40 -1.23 -5.81
C THR A 62 -20.03 -0.39 -7.05
N SER A 63 -19.39 0.76 -6.85
CA SER A 63 -19.08 1.71 -7.91
C SER A 63 -17.73 1.39 -8.56
N LEU A 64 -17.59 1.72 -9.84
CA LEU A 64 -16.36 1.52 -10.61
C LEU A 64 -15.09 2.06 -9.90
N PRO A 65 -15.09 3.26 -9.28
CA PRO A 65 -13.90 3.79 -8.60
C PRO A 65 -13.42 2.91 -7.44
N VAL A 66 -14.33 2.22 -6.74
CA VAL A 66 -13.98 1.30 -5.64
C VAL A 66 -13.18 0.11 -6.18
N PHE A 67 -13.65 -0.51 -7.26
CA PHE A 67 -12.98 -1.67 -7.83
C PHE A 67 -11.62 -1.31 -8.42
N VAL A 68 -11.57 -0.23 -9.19
CA VAL A 68 -10.34 0.31 -9.79
C VAL A 68 -9.33 0.69 -8.71
N GLY A 69 -9.76 1.46 -7.70
CA GLY A 69 -8.90 1.89 -6.59
C GLY A 69 -8.40 0.72 -5.74
N THR A 70 -9.24 -0.28 -5.47
CA THR A 70 -8.84 -1.48 -4.73
C THR A 70 -7.78 -2.27 -5.48
N GLY A 71 -8.00 -2.52 -6.77
CA GLY A 71 -7.03 -3.23 -7.59
C GLY A 71 -5.70 -2.46 -7.68
N ALA A 72 -5.76 -1.15 -7.94
CA ALA A 72 -4.59 -0.29 -8.05
C ALA A 72 -3.76 -0.28 -6.77
N LEU A 73 -4.40 -0.13 -5.60
CA LEU A 73 -3.70 -0.15 -4.32
C LEU A 73 -3.12 -1.53 -4.00
N ALA A 74 -3.84 -2.60 -4.30
CA ALA A 74 -3.38 -3.96 -4.02
C ALA A 74 -2.16 -4.34 -4.86
N LEU A 75 -2.25 -4.23 -6.19
CA LEU A 75 -1.14 -4.60 -7.08
C LEU A 75 -0.04 -3.55 -7.10
N GLY A 76 -0.36 -2.26 -6.94
CA GLY A 76 0.63 -1.20 -6.80
C GLY A 76 1.43 -1.31 -5.52
N GLY A 77 0.76 -1.58 -4.39
CA GLY A 77 1.44 -1.85 -3.12
C GLY A 77 2.33 -3.09 -3.19
N LEU A 78 1.82 -4.20 -3.76
CA LEU A 78 2.60 -5.42 -3.93
C LEU A 78 3.82 -5.20 -4.84
N GLY A 79 3.62 -4.55 -6.00
CA GLY A 79 4.69 -4.23 -6.93
C GLY A 79 5.73 -3.29 -6.29
N PHE A 80 5.30 -2.31 -5.52
CA PHE A 80 6.19 -1.43 -4.76
C PHE A 80 7.03 -2.23 -3.78
N VAL A 81 6.42 -3.05 -2.91
CA VAL A 81 7.15 -3.84 -1.90
C VAL A 81 8.18 -4.75 -2.55
N LEU A 82 7.78 -5.48 -3.60
CA LEU A 82 8.68 -6.40 -4.30
C LEU A 82 9.83 -5.66 -5.00
N GLY A 83 9.58 -4.53 -5.67
CA GLY A 83 10.64 -3.77 -6.33
C GLY A 83 11.46 -2.88 -5.39
N PHE A 84 10.94 -2.55 -4.20
CA PHE A 84 11.66 -1.74 -3.23
C PHE A 84 12.62 -2.62 -2.42
N PHE A 85 12.09 -3.68 -1.82
CA PHE A 85 12.86 -4.57 -0.94
C PHE A 85 13.53 -5.72 -1.68
N GLY A 86 13.01 -6.16 -2.83
CA GLY A 86 13.60 -7.26 -3.60
C GLY A 86 15.07 -7.00 -3.94
N PRO A 87 15.43 -5.87 -4.56
CA PRO A 87 16.83 -5.53 -4.82
C PRO A 87 17.67 -5.40 -3.56
N MET A 88 17.12 -4.90 -2.44
CA MET A 88 17.86 -4.83 -1.17
C MET A 88 18.23 -6.20 -0.61
N ILE A 89 17.43 -7.23 -0.91
CA ILE A 89 17.65 -8.60 -0.40
C ILE A 89 18.51 -9.40 -1.37
N PHE A 90 18.22 -9.32 -2.68
CA PHE A 90 18.82 -10.20 -3.69
C PHE A 90 20.00 -9.56 -4.43
N ALA A 91 20.16 -8.24 -4.38
CA ALA A 91 21.25 -7.49 -5.01
C ALA A 91 21.66 -6.28 -4.14
N PRO A 92 22.08 -6.49 -2.88
CA PRO A 92 22.33 -5.41 -1.92
C PRO A 92 23.44 -4.43 -2.35
N GLU A 93 24.36 -4.88 -3.20
CA GLU A 93 25.40 -4.06 -3.84
C GLU A 93 24.87 -3.10 -4.92
N ALA A 94 23.60 -3.21 -5.32
CA ALA A 94 22.98 -2.26 -6.24
C ALA A 94 22.76 -0.90 -5.56
N ASN A 95 23.53 0.11 -5.98
CA ASN A 95 23.49 1.48 -5.45
C ASN A 95 22.10 2.15 -5.46
N GLN A 96 21.15 1.61 -6.21
CA GLN A 96 19.81 2.16 -6.41
C GLN A 96 18.71 1.10 -6.23
N GLY A 97 18.92 0.13 -5.35
CA GLY A 97 17.99 -0.97 -5.09
C GLY A 97 16.50 -0.56 -5.07
N PRO A 98 16.08 0.39 -4.22
CA PRO A 98 14.66 0.75 -4.11
C PRO A 98 14.03 1.47 -5.32
N MET A 99 14.81 1.94 -6.30
CA MET A 99 14.28 2.73 -7.42
C MET A 99 13.36 1.91 -8.32
N LEU A 100 13.59 0.59 -8.42
CA LEU A 100 12.72 -0.33 -9.15
C LEU A 100 11.29 -0.30 -8.58
N GLY A 101 11.16 -0.35 -7.25
CA GLY A 101 9.91 -0.24 -6.51
C GLY A 101 9.18 1.07 -6.75
N ILE A 102 9.93 2.17 -6.68
CA ILE A 102 9.38 3.53 -6.74
C ILE A 102 8.93 3.90 -8.15
N PHE A 103 9.74 3.62 -9.18
CA PHE A 103 9.49 4.14 -10.53
C PHE A 103 8.85 3.15 -11.48
N ILE A 104 8.96 1.85 -11.23
CA ILE A 104 8.56 0.83 -12.20
C ILE A 104 7.49 -0.08 -11.62
N THR A 105 7.83 -0.90 -10.63
CA THR A 105 6.94 -1.99 -10.20
C THR A 105 5.78 -1.48 -9.35
N GLY A 106 5.96 -0.43 -8.56
CA GLY A 106 4.87 0.25 -7.86
C GLY A 106 3.86 0.91 -8.81
N PRO A 107 4.28 1.86 -9.65
CA PRO A 107 3.40 2.49 -10.63
C PRO A 107 2.80 1.51 -11.64
N GLY A 108 3.61 0.58 -12.17
CA GLY A 108 3.14 -0.47 -13.08
C GLY A 108 2.13 -1.41 -12.44
N GLY A 109 2.38 -1.82 -11.18
CA GLY A 109 1.42 -2.58 -10.38
C GLY A 109 0.12 -1.83 -10.17
N ALA A 110 0.17 -0.51 -9.94
CA ALA A 110 -1.04 0.30 -9.77
C ALA A 110 -1.87 0.38 -11.05
N VAL A 111 -1.23 0.54 -12.21
CA VAL A 111 -1.92 0.54 -13.52
C VAL A 111 -2.55 -0.82 -13.81
N LEU A 112 -1.81 -1.92 -13.63
CA LEU A 112 -2.33 -3.28 -13.82
C LEU A 112 -3.47 -3.58 -12.84
N GLY A 113 -3.33 -3.12 -11.59
CA GLY A 113 -4.34 -3.20 -10.56
C GLY A 113 -5.62 -2.46 -10.92
N ALA A 114 -5.49 -1.21 -11.39
CA ALA A 114 -6.61 -0.41 -11.86
C ALA A 114 -7.36 -1.13 -12.99
N ALA A 115 -6.64 -1.67 -13.97
CA ALA A 115 -7.21 -2.43 -15.08
C ALA A 115 -7.91 -3.71 -14.60
N ALA A 116 -7.30 -4.47 -13.69
CA ALA A 116 -7.90 -5.68 -13.11
C ALA A 116 -9.20 -5.33 -12.34
N GLY A 117 -9.18 -4.24 -11.57
CA GLY A 117 -10.35 -3.71 -10.88
C GLY A 117 -11.48 -3.35 -11.86
N TRP A 118 -11.16 -2.59 -12.91
CA TRP A 118 -12.09 -2.23 -13.98
C TRP A 118 -12.73 -3.47 -14.62
N ILE A 119 -11.92 -4.45 -15.04
CA ILE A 119 -12.41 -5.69 -15.68
C ILE A 119 -13.31 -6.46 -14.72
N THR A 120 -12.95 -6.52 -13.44
CA THR A 120 -13.74 -7.23 -12.41
C THR A 120 -15.08 -6.54 -12.18
N TRP A 121 -15.13 -5.21 -12.24
CA TRP A 121 -16.38 -4.46 -12.16
C TRP A 121 -17.26 -4.70 -13.39
N LEU A 122 -16.70 -4.67 -14.60
CA LEU A 122 -17.44 -4.96 -15.83
C LEU A 122 -18.08 -6.35 -15.82
N LYS A 123 -17.38 -7.36 -15.30
CA LYS A 123 -17.90 -8.74 -15.22
C LYS A 123 -19.02 -8.92 -14.19
N ARG A 124 -19.20 -7.96 -13.27
CA ARG A 124 -20.22 -8.00 -12.21
C ARG A 124 -21.47 -7.19 -12.56
N ARG A 125 -21.45 -6.48 -13.68
CA ARG A 125 -22.55 -5.67 -14.20
C ARG A 125 -23.27 -6.44 -15.29
#